data_AF-R6R8R7-F1
#
_entry.id   AF-R6R8R7-F1
#
_cell.length_a   1.000
_cell.length_b   1.000
_cell.length_c   1.000
_cell.angle_alpha   90.00
_cell.angle_beta   90.00
_cell.angle_gamma   90.00
#
_symmetry.space_group_name_H-M   'P 1'
#
loop_
_entity.id
_entity.type
_entity.pdbx_description
1 polymer ?
#
loop_
_entity_poly.entity_id
_entity_poly.type
_entity_poly.pdbx_seq_one_letter_code
_entity_poly.pdbx_strand_id
1 'polypeptide(L)'
;MTKIGKRIIIIAIPVVVSAVLLLSSVFSAAKFNTFNCFSSFPAFLGIISGSENVTEIDGGKIIMCPPADSVEKLADYLKGKGIERDPENDMGGRIGFIENGEKIQFASRINGYYGLFTRV
;
A
#
# COMPACT_ATOMS: atom_id res chain seq x y z
N MET A 1 31.06 11.91 -29.27
CA MET A 1 30.29 10.67 -28.96
C MET A 1 30.06 9.90 -30.26
N THR A 2 30.58 8.67 -30.38
CA THR A 2 30.48 7.87 -31.63
C THR A 2 29.05 7.35 -31.86
N LYS A 3 28.67 7.08 -33.13
CA LYS A 3 27.34 6.50 -33.47
C LYS A 3 27.04 5.22 -32.68
N ILE A 4 28.06 4.43 -32.37
CA ILE A 4 27.97 3.20 -31.56
C ILE A 4 27.69 3.51 -30.09
N GLY A 5 28.40 4.48 -29.50
CA GLY A 5 28.13 4.93 -28.13
C GLY A 5 26.71 5.48 -27.93
N LYS A 6 26.18 6.24 -28.91
CA LYS A 6 24.77 6.68 -28.90
C LYS A 6 23.80 5.49 -28.92
N ARG A 7 24.04 4.48 -29.75
CA ARG A 7 23.17 3.29 -29.86
C ARG A 7 23.18 2.44 -28.58
N ILE A 8 24.33 2.28 -27.94
CA ILE A 8 24.45 1.54 -26.67
C ILE A 8 23.65 2.25 -25.57
N ILE A 9 23.76 3.57 -25.45
CA ILE A 9 23.01 4.34 -24.44
C ILE A 9 21.49 4.23 -24.68
N ILE A 10 21.05 4.32 -25.94
CA ILE A 10 19.62 4.21 -26.31
C ILE A 10 19.02 2.84 -25.94
N ILE A 11 19.81 1.76 -25.97
CA ILE A 11 19.33 0.42 -25.63
C ILE A 11 19.51 0.13 -24.13
N ALA A 12 20.64 0.54 -23.55
CA ALA A 12 20.95 0.28 -22.15
C ALA A 12 19.97 0.97 -21.21
N ILE A 13 19.57 2.21 -21.50
CA ILE A 13 18.65 2.97 -20.64
C ILE A 13 17.28 2.26 -20.51
N PRO A 14 16.56 1.93 -21.60
CA PRO A 14 15.30 1.20 -21.50
C PRO A 14 15.42 -0.17 -20.83
N VAL A 15 16.53 -0.88 -21.06
CA VAL A 15 16.78 -2.19 -20.45
C VAL A 15 16.92 -2.04 -18.93
N VAL A 16 17.74 -1.08 -18.48
CA VAL A 16 17.92 -0.81 -17.04
C VAL A 16 16.62 -0.34 -16.41
N VAL A 17 15.90 0.59 -17.05
CA VAL A 17 14.60 1.07 -16.54
C VAL A 17 13.58 -0.07 -16.44
N SER A 18 13.52 -0.94 -17.45
CA SER A 18 12.62 -2.11 -17.44
C SER A 18 12.97 -3.09 -16.32
N ALA A 19 14.25 -3.37 -16.10
CA ALA A 19 14.71 -4.24 -15.03
C ALA A 19 14.37 -3.67 -13.65
N VAL A 20 14.57 -2.37 -13.44
CA VAL A 20 14.20 -1.69 -12.19
C VAL A 20 12.70 -1.76 -11.96
N LEU A 21 11.88 -1.46 -12.97
CA LEU A 21 10.41 -1.52 -12.84
C LEU A 21 9.91 -2.92 -12.52
N LEU A 22 10.47 -3.95 -13.16
CA LEU A 22 10.13 -5.35 -12.88
C LEU A 22 10.44 -5.72 -11.42
N LEU A 23 11.64 -5.39 -10.93
CA LEU A 23 12.03 -5.63 -9.54
C LEU A 23 11.13 -4.89 -8.56
N SER A 24 10.80 -3.63 -8.84
CA SER A 24 9.89 -2.82 -8.02
C SER A 24 8.47 -3.41 -7.99
N SER A 25 7.97 -3.94 -9.12
CA SER A 25 6.65 -4.60 -9.17
C SER A 25 6.63 -5.91 -8.39
N VAL A 26 7.71 -6.70 -8.45
CA VAL A 26 7.85 -7.93 -7.63
C VAL A 26 7.89 -7.59 -6.15
N PHE A 27 8.63 -6.56 -5.75
CA PHE A 27 8.67 -6.10 -4.37
C PHE A 27 7.29 -5.64 -3.88
N SER A 28 6.59 -4.85 -4.71
CA SER A 28 5.23 -4.39 -4.45
C SER A 28 4.27 -5.57 -4.22
N ALA A 29 4.37 -6.60 -5.06
CA ALA A 29 3.54 -7.79 -4.93
C ALA A 29 3.86 -8.55 -3.64
N ALA A 30 5.15 -8.70 -3.31
CA ALA A 30 5.58 -9.41 -2.11
C ALA A 30 5.17 -8.70 -0.80
N LYS A 31 5.20 -7.36 -0.77
CA LYS A 31 4.94 -6.58 0.46
C LYS A 31 3.50 -6.12 0.61
N PHE A 32 2.89 -5.68 -0.48
CA PHE A 32 1.58 -5.03 -0.48
C PHE A 32 0.51 -5.83 -1.23
N ASN A 33 0.86 -6.98 -1.81
CA ASN A 33 -0.06 -7.81 -2.59
C ASN A 33 -0.65 -7.08 -3.82
N THR A 34 0.12 -6.16 -4.42
CA THR A 34 -0.22 -5.46 -5.68
C THR A 34 0.95 -5.47 -6.64
N PHE A 35 0.69 -5.58 -7.96
CA PHE A 35 1.75 -5.47 -8.98
C PHE A 35 2.04 -4.03 -9.40
N ASN A 36 1.28 -3.05 -8.88
CA ASN A 36 1.42 -1.65 -9.25
C ASN A 36 2.45 -0.95 -8.35
N CYS A 37 3.72 -0.99 -8.78
CA CYS A 37 4.83 -0.38 -8.05
C CYS A 37 4.69 1.13 -7.84
N PHE A 38 4.08 1.86 -8.79
CA PHE A 38 3.85 3.31 -8.67
C PHE A 38 2.89 3.63 -7.53
N SER A 39 1.80 2.86 -7.40
CA SER A 39 0.84 3.06 -6.32
C SER A 39 1.41 2.71 -4.94
N SER A 40 2.36 1.78 -4.87
CA SER A 40 3.01 1.37 -3.61
C SER A 40 4.24 2.22 -3.25
N PHE A 41 4.73 3.05 -4.16
CA PHE A 41 5.93 3.84 -3.94
C PHE A 41 5.79 4.84 -2.76
N PRO A 42 4.68 5.56 -2.61
CA PRO A 42 4.44 6.40 -1.43
C PRO A 42 4.45 5.59 -0.13
N ALA A 43 3.88 4.39 -0.14
CA ALA A 43 3.86 3.50 1.02
C ALA A 43 5.28 3.05 1.41
N PHE A 44 6.10 2.70 0.41
CA PHE A 44 7.51 2.37 0.64
C PHE A 44 8.30 3.54 1.24
N LEU A 45 8.12 4.76 0.71
CA LEU A 45 8.73 5.96 1.30
C LEU A 45 8.23 6.22 2.71
N GLY A 46 6.94 6.02 2.96
CA GLY A 46 6.35 6.15 4.29
C GLY A 46 7.01 5.23 5.31
N ILE A 47 7.27 3.97 4.94
CA ILE A 47 7.96 3.01 5.81
C ILE A 47 9.40 3.44 6.11
N ILE A 48 10.16 3.86 5.09
CA ILE A 48 11.58 4.23 5.27
C ILE A 48 11.72 5.55 6.05
N SER A 49 10.85 6.51 5.79
CA SER A 49 10.86 7.82 6.45
C SER A 49 10.25 7.80 7.86
N GLY A 50 9.60 6.71 8.27
CA GLY A 50 8.86 6.66 9.53
C GLY A 50 7.64 7.57 9.54
N SER A 51 6.99 7.77 8.38
CA SER A 51 5.81 8.62 8.25
C SER A 51 4.66 8.12 9.13
N GLU A 52 4.02 9.05 9.83
CA GLU A 52 2.80 8.78 10.62
C GLU A 52 1.50 8.93 9.83
N ASN A 53 1.61 9.21 8.52
CA ASN A 53 0.44 9.36 7.65
C ASN A 53 -0.10 8.02 7.14
N VAL A 54 -1.42 7.95 6.99
CA VAL A 54 -2.10 6.87 6.29
C VAL A 54 -1.85 7.00 4.78
N THR A 55 -1.51 5.88 4.13
CA THR A 55 -1.23 5.82 2.69
C THR A 55 -2.18 4.87 2.01
N GLU A 56 -2.80 5.32 0.91
CA GLU A 56 -3.58 4.45 0.03
C GLU A 56 -2.71 3.84 -1.07
N ILE A 57 -2.94 2.57 -1.34
CA ILE A 57 -2.29 1.79 -2.40
C ILE A 57 -3.38 1.22 -3.32
N ASP A 58 -3.05 1.11 -4.62
CA ASP A 58 -3.95 0.62 -5.67
C ASP A 58 -5.34 1.30 -5.69
N GLY A 59 -5.37 2.62 -5.53
CA GLY A 59 -6.62 3.40 -5.54
C GLY A 59 -7.49 3.21 -4.29
N GLY A 60 -6.88 2.90 -3.15
CA GLY A 60 -7.57 2.78 -1.86
C GLY A 60 -8.06 1.37 -1.52
N LYS A 61 -7.79 0.37 -2.36
CA LYS A 61 -8.08 -1.05 -2.04
C LYS A 61 -7.28 -1.55 -0.86
N ILE A 62 -6.06 -1.02 -0.72
CA ILE A 62 -5.15 -1.33 0.36
C ILE A 62 -4.82 -0.02 1.08
N ILE A 63 -4.99 -0.01 2.39
CA ILE A 63 -4.68 1.12 3.25
C ILE A 63 -3.53 0.72 4.14
N MET A 64 -2.44 1.49 4.09
CA MET A 64 -1.29 1.33 4.98
C MET A 64 -1.36 2.38 6.08
N CYS A 65 -1.39 1.93 7.32
CA CYS A 65 -1.30 2.77 8.50
C CYS A 65 0.07 2.58 9.19
N PRO A 66 0.55 3.59 9.92
CA PRO A 66 1.71 3.43 10.80
C PRO A 66 1.48 2.33 11.84
N PRO A 67 2.55 1.73 12.41
CA PRO A 67 2.45 0.52 13.22
C PRO A 67 1.75 0.73 14.57
N ALA A 68 2.02 1.85 15.25
CA ALA A 68 1.37 2.19 16.52
C ALA A 68 -0.08 2.58 16.28
N ASP A 69 -1.00 1.91 17.00
CA ASP A 69 -2.44 2.15 16.97
C ASP A 69 -3.01 2.14 15.55
N SER A 70 -2.51 1.18 14.74
CA SER A 70 -2.80 1.11 13.30
C SER A 70 -4.28 0.94 12.99
N VAL A 71 -5.04 0.29 13.89
CA VAL A 71 -6.48 0.07 13.75
C VAL A 71 -7.25 1.34 14.07
N GLU A 72 -6.86 2.09 15.11
CA GLU A 72 -7.43 3.38 15.44
C GLU A 72 -7.20 4.39 14.31
N LYS A 73 -5.97 4.44 13.77
CA LYS A 73 -5.63 5.32 12.64
C LYS A 73 -6.42 4.98 11.37
N LEU A 74 -6.66 3.70 11.11
CA LEU A 74 -7.56 3.28 10.04
C LEU A 74 -8.98 3.79 10.30
N ALA A 75 -9.49 3.62 11.51
CA ALA A 75 -10.84 4.05 11.87
C ALA A 75 -11.03 5.57 11.73
N ASP A 76 -10.07 6.37 12.21
CA ASP A 76 -10.10 7.83 12.07
C ASP A 76 -10.07 8.25 10.60
N TYR A 77 -9.23 7.60 9.79
CA TYR A 77 -9.16 7.85 8.35
C TYR A 77 -10.48 7.55 7.64
N LEU A 78 -11.08 6.40 7.95
CA LEU A 78 -12.32 5.93 7.34
C LEU A 78 -13.55 6.71 7.82
N LYS A 79 -13.54 7.23 9.06
CA LYS A 79 -14.59 8.10 9.58
C LYS A 79 -14.76 9.36 8.74
N GLY A 80 -13.65 9.93 8.23
CA GLY A 80 -13.68 11.05 7.29
C GLY A 80 -14.37 10.73 5.95
N LYS A 81 -14.56 9.45 5.64
CA LYS A 81 -15.24 8.93 4.45
C LYS A 81 -16.65 8.39 4.72
N GLY A 82 -17.17 8.58 5.94
CA GLY A 82 -18.49 8.08 6.34
C GLY A 82 -18.53 6.57 6.63
N ILE A 83 -17.37 5.96 6.87
CA ILE A 83 -17.25 4.55 7.25
C ILE A 83 -16.94 4.49 8.74
N GLU A 84 -17.82 3.86 9.52
CA GLU A 84 -17.72 3.80 10.97
C GLU A 84 -17.16 2.46 11.44
N ARG A 85 -16.43 2.48 12.56
CA ARG A 85 -15.84 1.27 13.14
C ARG A 85 -16.91 0.44 13.83
N ASP A 86 -16.97 -0.86 13.53
CA ASP A 86 -17.85 -1.83 14.17
C ASP A 86 -17.03 -2.97 14.81
N PRO A 87 -16.62 -2.83 16.08
CA PRO A 87 -15.84 -3.85 16.79
C PRO A 87 -16.56 -5.19 16.95
N GLU A 88 -17.90 -5.20 16.94
CA GLU A 88 -18.68 -6.44 17.06
C GLU A 88 -18.57 -7.32 15.80
N ASN A 89 -18.21 -6.71 14.66
CA ASN A 89 -17.98 -7.39 13.39
C ASN A 89 -16.50 -7.81 13.19
N ASP A 90 -15.67 -7.71 14.23
CA ASP A 90 -14.29 -8.21 14.17
C ASP A 90 -14.24 -9.73 14.13
N MET A 91 -13.43 -10.26 13.22
CA MET A 91 -13.27 -11.70 13.06
C MET A 91 -11.80 -12.04 12.81
N GLY A 92 -11.12 -12.58 13.82
CA GLY A 92 -9.84 -13.28 13.70
C GLY A 92 -8.85 -12.68 12.68
N GLY A 93 -8.38 -11.44 12.92
CA GLY A 93 -7.48 -10.73 12.00
C GLY A 93 -8.19 -9.90 10.93
N ARG A 94 -9.52 -9.79 10.98
CA ARG A 94 -10.32 -8.83 10.21
C ARG A 94 -10.94 -7.79 11.13
N ILE A 95 -10.93 -6.55 10.66
CA ILE A 95 -11.44 -5.37 11.36
C ILE A 95 -12.79 -4.99 10.72
N GLY A 96 -13.83 -4.96 11.53
CA GLY A 96 -15.20 -4.67 11.11
C GLY A 96 -15.51 -3.18 10.99
N PHE A 97 -16.27 -2.81 9.96
CA PHE A 97 -16.75 -1.45 9.73
C PHE A 97 -18.19 -1.46 9.21
N ILE A 98 -18.84 -0.30 9.25
CA ILE A 98 -20.15 -0.04 8.66
C ILE A 98 -20.00 1.07 7.62
N GLU A 99 -20.45 0.81 6.40
CA GLU A 99 -20.54 1.79 5.32
C GLU A 99 -21.98 1.81 4.82
N ASN A 100 -22.65 2.97 4.90
CA ASN A 100 -24.06 3.12 4.48
C ASN A 100 -25.04 2.10 5.12
N GLY A 101 -24.76 1.65 6.34
CA GLY A 101 -25.57 0.65 7.06
C GLY A 101 -25.23 -0.80 6.72
N GLU A 102 -24.30 -1.06 5.80
CA GLU A 102 -23.80 -2.40 5.48
C GLU A 102 -22.52 -2.72 6.25
N LYS A 103 -22.43 -3.95 6.76
CA LYS A 103 -21.23 -4.46 7.44
C LYS A 103 -20.17 -4.82 6.41
N ILE A 104 -19.01 -4.18 6.51
CA ILE A 104 -17.82 -4.47 5.70
C ILE A 104 -16.66 -4.89 6.60
N GLN A 105 -15.65 -5.54 6.03
CA GLN A 105 -14.47 -5.98 6.77
C GLN A 105 -13.19 -5.63 6.02
N PHE A 106 -12.14 -5.34 6.80
CA PHE A 106 -10.79 -5.21 6.29
C PHE A 106 -9.91 -6.31 6.86
N ALA A 107 -9.29 -7.12 6.01
CA ALA A 107 -8.24 -8.04 6.43
C ALA A 107 -7.02 -7.24 6.89
N SER A 108 -6.52 -7.54 8.09
CA SER A 108 -5.38 -6.86 8.68
C SER A 108 -4.10 -7.69 8.60
N ARG A 109 -2.98 -7.02 8.30
CA ARG A 109 -1.62 -7.54 8.45
C ARG A 109 -0.79 -6.47 9.16
N ILE A 110 -0.61 -6.63 10.47
CA ILE A 110 0.10 -5.67 11.31
C ILE A 110 1.46 -6.26 11.68
N ASN A 111 2.51 -5.45 11.57
CA ASN A 111 3.87 -5.77 12.02
C ASN A 111 4.51 -4.53 12.65
N GLY A 112 5.76 -4.65 13.13
CA GLY A 112 6.48 -3.55 13.78
C GLY A 112 6.79 -2.33 12.91
N TYR A 113 6.50 -2.39 11.60
CA TYR A 113 6.75 -1.32 10.65
C TYR A 113 5.48 -0.67 10.11
N TYR A 114 4.37 -1.40 10.00
CA TYR A 114 3.10 -0.89 9.47
C TYR A 114 1.92 -1.83 9.78
N GLY A 115 0.70 -1.29 9.69
CA GLY A 115 -0.54 -2.05 9.51
C GLY A 115 -1.03 -1.96 8.06
N LEU A 116 -1.21 -3.09 7.39
CA LEU A 116 -1.86 -3.15 6.07
C LEU A 116 -3.30 -3.65 6.21
N PHE A 117 -4.22 -2.94 5.59
CA PHE A 117 -5.64 -3.24 5.62
C PHE A 117 -6.17 -3.37 4.20
N THR A 118 -6.74 -4.52 3.88
CA THR A 118 -7.32 -4.79 2.55
C THR A 118 -8.80 -5.03 2.71
N ARG A 119 -9.62 -4.29 1.97
CA ARG A 119 -11.08 -4.48 1.96
C ARG A 119 -11.41 -5.88 1.42
N VAL A 120 -12.28 -6.62 2.10
CA VAL A 120 -12.69 -8.00 1.77
C VAL A 120 -14.15 -8.04 1.36
#